data_AF-A0A920BIW2-F1
#
_entry.id   AF-A0A920BIW2-F1
#
_cell.length_a   1.000
_cell.length_b   1.000
_cell.length_c   1.000
_cell.angle_alpha   90.00
_cell.angle_beta   90.00
_cell.angle_gamma   90.00
#
_symmetry.space_group_name_H-M   'P 1'
#
loop_
_entity.id
_entity.type
_entity.pdbx_description
1 polymer ?
#
loop_
_entity_poly.entity_id
_entity_poly.type
_entity_poly.pdbx_seq_one_letter_code
_entity_poly.pdbx_strand_id
1 'polypeptide(L)'
;MRSISVDTVFIGSCTNSRIEDLRSAAAVAEGRTVASGVRTLVVPGSRAVKEQAEAEGLDKIFIESGFDWREPGCSMCLAMNPDKLTVR
;
A
#
# COMPACT_ATOMS: atom_id res chain seq x y z
N MET A 1 -16.98 16.68 -6.18
CA MET A 1 -16.14 15.93 -5.22
C MET A 1 -16.54 16.35 -3.81
N ARG A 2 -16.66 15.41 -2.87
CA ARG A 2 -16.84 15.74 -1.45
C ARG A 2 -15.46 15.93 -0.83
N SER A 3 -15.29 16.98 -0.02
CA SER A 3 -14.06 17.20 0.75
C SER A 3 -14.11 16.34 2.01
N ILE A 4 -13.48 15.17 1.96
CA ILE A 4 -13.32 14.27 3.10
C ILE A 4 -11.83 14.17 3.36
N SER A 5 -11.39 14.47 4.59
CA SER A 5 -10.01 14.28 5.00
C SER A 5 -9.66 12.79 5.06
N VAL A 6 -8.47 12.44 4.60
CA VAL A 6 -7.95 11.07 4.63
C VAL A 6 -6.74 11.03 5.53
N ASP A 7 -6.82 10.28 6.62
CA ASP A 7 -5.73 10.16 7.60
C ASP A 7 -4.90 8.89 7.40
N THR A 8 -5.48 7.87 6.75
CA THR A 8 -4.83 6.59 6.51
C THR A 8 -5.25 6.01 5.17
N VAL A 9 -4.28 5.52 4.39
CA VAL A 9 -4.48 4.79 3.14
C VAL A 9 -3.89 3.40 3.27
N PHE A 10 -4.69 2.39 2.98
CA PHE A 10 -4.28 0.99 2.97
C PHE A 10 -4.53 0.41 1.58
N ILE A 11 -3.45 0.01 0.89
CA ILE A 11 -3.50 -0.65 -0.42
C ILE A 11 -3.03 -2.08 -0.21
N GLY A 12 -3.97 -2.98 -0.01
CA GLY A 12 -3.65 -4.40 -0.04
C GLY A 12 -4.64 -5.28 0.68
N SER A 13 -4.34 -6.57 0.71
CA SER A 13 -5.13 -7.73 1.19
C SER A 13 -5.45 -8.72 0.07
N CYS A 14 -5.88 -9.93 0.44
CA CYS A 14 -6.31 -10.99 -0.46
C CYS A 14 -7.34 -10.59 -1.53
N THR A 15 -7.98 -9.42 -1.41
CA THR A 15 -8.97 -8.93 -2.38
C THR A 15 -8.37 -8.03 -3.47
N ASN A 16 -7.41 -7.16 -3.15
CA ASN A 16 -6.95 -6.06 -4.03
C ASN A 16 -5.44 -5.81 -3.95
N SER A 17 -4.65 -6.88 -4.06
CA SER A 17 -3.17 -6.82 -4.10
C SER A 17 -2.57 -7.86 -5.03
N ARG A 18 -3.24 -8.09 -6.16
CA ARG A 18 -2.66 -8.80 -7.30
C ARG A 18 -1.64 -7.88 -7.96
N ILE A 19 -0.83 -8.43 -8.86
CA ILE A 19 0.21 -7.63 -9.50
C ILE A 19 -0.39 -6.46 -10.31
N GLU A 20 -1.53 -6.66 -10.97
CA GLU A 20 -2.25 -5.62 -11.70
C GLU A 20 -2.77 -4.49 -10.81
N ASP A 21 -3.17 -4.80 -9.57
CA ASP A 21 -3.60 -3.80 -8.59
C ASP A 21 -2.42 -2.93 -8.18
N LEU A 22 -1.28 -3.56 -7.88
CA LEU A 22 -0.05 -2.86 -7.48
C LEU A 22 0.52 -2.01 -8.60
N ARG A 23 0.52 -2.48 -9.85
CA ARG A 23 0.90 -1.67 -11.02
C ARG A 23 0.02 -0.45 -11.19
N SER A 24 -1.30 -0.63 -11.04
CA SER A 24 -2.26 0.46 -11.17
C SER A 24 -2.07 1.51 -10.08
N ALA A 25 -1.83 1.08 -8.84
CA ALA A 25 -1.53 1.98 -7.74
C ALA A 25 -0.17 2.67 -7.92
N ALA A 26 0.86 1.96 -8.39
CA ALA A 26 2.18 2.52 -8.65
C ALA A 26 2.14 3.61 -9.73
N ALA A 27 1.37 3.40 -10.81
CA ALA A 27 1.18 4.41 -11.86
C ALA A 27 0.54 5.71 -11.35
N VAL A 28 -0.24 5.65 -10.27
CA VAL A 28 -0.79 6.85 -9.61
C VAL A 28 0.23 7.47 -8.66
N ALA A 29 1.03 6.65 -7.97
CA ALA A 29 2.03 7.09 -7.01
C ALA A 29 3.26 7.71 -7.68
N GLU A 30 3.66 7.22 -8.85
CA GLU A 30 4.87 7.66 -9.57
C GLU A 30 4.92 9.18 -9.75
N GLY A 31 6.03 9.78 -9.31
CA GLY A 31 6.24 11.24 -9.34
C GLY A 31 5.37 12.03 -8.36
N ARG A 32 4.64 11.38 -7.45
CA ARG A 32 3.84 12.01 -6.40
C ARG A 32 4.41 11.68 -5.03
N THR A 33 3.95 12.42 -4.02
CA THR A 33 4.35 12.21 -2.63
C THR A 33 3.12 12.13 -1.75
N VAL A 34 3.15 11.21 -0.80
CA VAL A 34 2.14 11.08 0.24
C VAL A 34 2.02 12.41 1.00
N ALA A 35 0.79 12.86 1.23
CA ALA A 35 0.53 14.08 1.95
C ALA A 35 1.00 13.98 3.41
N SER A 36 1.54 15.08 3.94
CA SER A 36 2.04 15.13 5.32
C SER A 36 0.97 14.69 6.32
N GLY A 37 1.37 13.84 7.25
CA GLY A 37 0.47 13.28 8.25
C GLY A 37 -0.37 12.10 7.77
N VAL A 38 -0.44 11.75 6.49
CA VAL A 38 -1.19 10.57 6.07
C VAL A 38 -0.36 9.31 6.33
N ARG A 39 -0.92 8.35 7.07
CA ARG A 39 -0.31 7.03 7.22
C ARG A 39 -0.64 6.17 6.00
N THR A 40 0.32 5.44 5.49
CA THR A 40 0.17 4.67 4.25
C THR A 40 0.71 3.27 4.42
N LEU A 41 0.06 2.28 3.84
CA LEU A 41 0.57 0.91 3.81
C LEU A 41 0.27 0.27 2.47
N VAL A 42 1.25 -0.43 1.91
CA VAL A 42 1.08 -1.27 0.72
C VAL A 42 1.44 -2.71 1.07
N VAL A 43 0.48 -3.63 0.95
CA VAL A 43 0.59 -5.03 1.36
C VAL A 43 0.31 -5.95 0.16
N PRO A 44 1.33 -6.64 -0.37
CA PRO A 44 1.14 -7.63 -1.43
C PRO A 44 0.25 -8.79 -1.01
N GLY A 45 -0.46 -9.40 -1.96
CA GLY A 45 -1.44 -10.46 -1.64
C GLY A 45 -0.81 -11.81 -1.35
N SER A 46 0.42 -12.01 -1.79
CA SER A 46 1.22 -13.22 -1.56
C SER A 46 2.71 -12.92 -1.72
N ARG A 47 3.56 -13.87 -1.32
CA ARG A 47 5.00 -13.80 -1.57
C ARG A 47 5.33 -13.73 -3.06
N ALA A 48 4.65 -14.53 -3.88
CA ALA A 48 4.86 -14.51 -5.33
C ALA A 48 4.55 -13.14 -5.95
N VAL A 49 3.48 -12.47 -5.52
CA VAL A 49 3.17 -11.12 -5.99
C VAL A 49 4.20 -10.11 -5.51
N LYS A 50 4.67 -10.22 -4.26
CA LYS A 50 5.72 -9.34 -3.73
C LYS A 50 7.02 -9.47 -4.51
N GLU A 51 7.50 -10.69 -4.71
CA GLU A 51 8.72 -10.97 -5.49
C GLU A 51 8.59 -10.42 -6.91
N GLN A 52 7.43 -10.60 -7.54
CA GLN A 52 7.17 -10.04 -8.86
C GLN A 52 7.14 -8.50 -8.85
N ALA A 53 6.48 -7.88 -7.87
CA ALA A 53 6.42 -6.43 -7.74
C ALA A 53 7.80 -5.80 -7.49
N GLU A 54 8.64 -6.46 -6.69
CA GLU A 54 10.03 -6.04 -6.43
C GLU A 54 10.92 -6.24 -7.67
N ALA A 55 10.73 -7.33 -8.42
CA ALA A 55 11.42 -7.54 -9.70
C ALA A 55 11.04 -6.49 -10.76
N GLU A 56 9.80 -6.00 -10.72
CA GLU A 56 9.31 -4.90 -11.57
C GLU A 56 9.67 -3.50 -11.03
N GLY A 57 10.21 -3.41 -9.81
CA GLY A 57 10.58 -2.14 -9.16
C GLY A 57 9.42 -1.32 -8.61
N LEU A 58 8.23 -1.92 -8.46
CA LEU A 58 7.04 -1.23 -7.94
C LEU A 58 7.21 -0.82 -6.48
N ASP A 59 7.92 -1.63 -5.71
CA ASP A 59 8.29 -1.35 -4.31
C ASP A 59 9.03 -0.01 -4.19
N LYS A 60 9.96 0.27 -5.11
CA LYS A 60 10.74 1.51 -5.14
C LYS A 60 9.84 2.71 -5.39
N ILE A 61 8.92 2.62 -6.34
CA ILE A 61 7.95 3.68 -6.63
C ILE A 61 7.14 4.02 -5.37
N PHE A 62 6.65 3.00 -4.66
CA PHE A 62 5.91 3.20 -3.42
C PHE A 62 6.76 3.84 -2.32
N ILE A 63 7.97 3.31 -2.09
CA ILE A 63 8.89 3.81 -1.07
C ILE A 63 9.29 5.28 -1.35
N GLU A 64 9.65 5.60 -2.60
CA GLU A 64 10.00 6.96 -3.03
C GLU A 64 8.83 7.93 -2.88
N SER A 65 7.60 7.44 -3.08
CA SER A 65 6.38 8.23 -2.87
C SER A 65 6.02 8.41 -1.39
N GLY A 66 6.68 7.70 -0.47
CA GLY A 66 6.43 7.76 0.97
C GLY A 66 5.40 6.76 1.48
N PHE A 67 5.17 5.66 0.75
CA PHE A 67 4.35 4.54 1.23
C PHE A 67 5.17 3.53 2.04
N ASP A 68 4.56 2.96 3.09
CA ASP A 68 5.17 1.82 3.79
C ASP A 68 4.98 0.53 2.97
N TRP A 69 6.06 0.00 2.39
CA TRP A 69 6.07 -1.31 1.74
C TRP A 69 6.14 -2.43 2.79
N ARG A 70 5.20 -3.38 2.76
CA ARG A 70 5.02 -4.38 3.82
C ARG A 70 5.21 -5.81 3.34
N GLU A 71 5.27 -6.72 4.29
CA GLU A 71 5.22 -8.16 4.03
C GLU A 71 3.80 -8.62 3.67
N PRO A 72 3.64 -9.67 2.84
CA PRO A 72 2.33 -10.17 2.46
C PRO A 72 1.57 -10.72 3.67
N GLY A 73 0.26 -10.45 3.74
CA GLY A 73 -0.58 -10.99 4.80
C GLY A 73 -1.95 -10.32 4.90
N CYS A 74 -2.73 -10.72 5.91
CA CYS A 74 -4.06 -10.15 6.15
C CYS A 74 -4.00 -8.69 6.64
N SER A 75 -2.86 -8.26 7.23
CA SER A 75 -2.59 -6.87 7.67
C SER A 75 -3.81 -6.22 8.32
N MET A 76 -4.21 -5.02 7.89
CA MET A 76 -5.33 -4.26 8.49
C MET A 76 -6.71 -4.91 8.28
N CYS A 77 -6.86 -5.87 7.35
CA CYS A 77 -8.13 -6.59 7.20
C CYS A 77 -8.47 -7.46 8.42
N LEU A 78 -7.46 -8.01 9.10
CA LEU A 78 -7.66 -8.85 10.30
C LEU A 78 -6.88 -8.35 11.52
N ALA A 79 -5.96 -7.40 11.33
CA ALA A 79 -5.07 -6.85 12.34
C ALA A 79 -4.26 -7.89 13.15
N MET A 80 -3.87 -9.00 12.51
CA MET A 80 -2.97 -10.01 13.11
C MET A 80 -1.54 -9.51 13.32
N ASN A 81 -1.17 -8.46 12.57
CA ASN A 81 0.09 -7.75 12.69
C ASN A 81 -0.14 -6.43 13.46
N PRO A 82 0.91 -5.66 13.80
CA PRO A 82 0.76 -4.31 14.36
C PRO A 82 0.04 -3.30 13.44
N ASP A 83 -0.41 -3.71 12.26
CA ASP A 83 -1.13 -2.92 11.27
C ASP A 83 -2.60 -2.68 11.71
N LYS A 84 -2.80 -2.03 12.85
CA LYS A 84 -4.12 -1.61 13.35
C LYS A 84 -4.48 -0.23 12.86
N LEU A 85 -5.75 -0.01 12.50
CA LEU A 85 -6.25 1.35 12.32
C LEU A 85 -6.36 2.00 13.69
N THR A 86 -5.63 3.09 13.89
CA THR A 86 -5.72 3.91 15.10
C THR A 86 -6.37 5.22 14.72
N VAL A 87 -7.35 5.65 15.51
CA VAL A 87 -7.91 6.99 15.37
C VAL A 87 -6.87 7.97 15.89
N ARG A 88 -6.64 9.06 15.14
CA ARG A 88 -5.88 10.20 15.64
C ARG A 88 -6.79 11.15 16.41
#